data_AF-A0A355CG30-F1
#
_entry.id   AF-A0A355CG30-F1
#
_cell.length_a   1.000
_cell.length_b   1.000
_cell.length_c   1.000
_cell.angle_alpha   90.00
_cell.angle_beta   90.00
_cell.angle_gamma   90.00
#
_symmetry.space_group_name_H-M   'P 1'
#
loop_
_entity.id
_entity.type
_entity.pdbx_description
1 polymer ?
#
loop_
_entity_poly.entity_id
_entity_poly.type
_entity_poly.pdbx_seq_one_letter_code
_entity_poly.pdbx_strand_id
1 'polypeptide(L)'
;MLRTWTDTHYQLEDDDWLYIATHEEQSSASLVCPGYARDGEGFSIHFTPAHLEMLEHLVAALRIIKAQQEAMLEYTYPEAKTAKHLIR
;
A
#
# COMPACT_ATOMS: atom_id res chain seq x y z
N MET A 1 -21.04 -2.94 -18.99
CA MET A 1 -19.81 -2.24 -19.43
C MET A 1 -19.07 -1.79 -18.18
N LEU A 2 -17.81 -2.17 -18.01
CA LEU A 2 -16.93 -1.58 -16.98
C LEU A 2 -16.73 -0.11 -17.33
N ARG A 3 -17.10 0.80 -16.43
CA ARG A 3 -16.80 2.24 -16.60
C ARG A 3 -15.29 2.41 -16.50
N THR A 4 -14.64 2.92 -17.54
CA THR A 4 -13.25 3.39 -17.49
C THR A 4 -13.24 4.79 -16.90
N TRP A 5 -12.79 4.91 -15.66
CA TRP A 5 -12.68 6.19 -14.97
C TRP A 5 -11.34 6.83 -15.36
N THR A 6 -11.37 7.99 -16.02
CA THR A 6 -10.19 8.84 -16.18
C THR A 6 -9.98 9.65 -14.91
N ASP A 7 -8.80 9.57 -14.33
CA ASP A 7 -8.28 10.45 -13.26
C ASP A 7 -8.90 10.31 -11.85
N THR A 8 -9.46 9.15 -11.50
CA THR A 8 -9.93 8.91 -10.12
C THR A 8 -8.82 8.28 -9.27
N HIS A 9 -8.41 8.96 -8.20
CA HIS A 9 -7.51 8.40 -7.19
C HIS A 9 -8.33 7.59 -6.17
N TYR A 10 -8.07 6.29 -6.09
CA TYR A 10 -8.62 5.42 -5.05
C TYR A 10 -7.54 5.20 -4.00
N GLN A 11 -7.75 5.76 -2.81
CA GLN A 11 -6.93 5.47 -1.64
C GLN A 11 -7.49 4.22 -0.98
N LEU A 12 -6.64 3.19 -0.84
CA LEU A 12 -6.94 1.97 -0.11
C LEU A 12 -6.51 2.13 1.34
N GLU A 13 -7.36 1.71 2.26
CA GLU A 13 -7.11 1.67 3.69
C GLU A 13 -6.75 0.23 4.12
N ASP A 14 -6.10 0.07 5.27
CA ASP A 14 -5.64 -1.24 5.75
C ASP A 14 -6.80 -2.23 6.00
N ASP A 15 -7.99 -1.71 6.29
CA ASP A 15 -9.20 -2.51 6.55
C ASP A 15 -9.99 -2.85 5.27
N ASP A 16 -9.55 -2.38 4.10
CA ASP A 16 -10.22 -2.67 2.83
C ASP A 16 -10.06 -4.14 2.44
N TRP A 17 -11.19 -4.80 2.14
CA TRP A 17 -11.17 -6.18 1.69
C TRP A 17 -10.69 -6.27 0.25
N LEU A 18 -9.47 -6.75 0.02
CA LEU A 18 -8.90 -6.93 -1.31
C LEU A 18 -8.65 -8.40 -1.63
N TYR A 19 -8.81 -8.79 -2.90
CA TYR A 19 -8.39 -10.12 -3.35
C TYR A 19 -7.83 -10.10 -4.77
N ILE A 20 -7.04 -11.12 -5.10
CA ILE A 20 -6.48 -11.32 -6.44
C ILE A 20 -7.29 -12.38 -7.17
N ALA A 21 -7.77 -12.05 -8.37
CA ALA A 21 -8.36 -13.00 -9.29
C ALA A 21 -7.38 -13.31 -10.43
N THR A 22 -7.11 -14.59 -10.70
CA THR A 22 -6.28 -15.01 -11.83
C THR A 22 -7.16 -15.46 -13.00
N HIS A 23 -6.75 -15.10 -14.22
CA HIS A 23 -7.46 -15.41 -15.46
C HIS A 23 -6.50 -16.12 -16.41
N GLU A 24 -6.37 -17.44 -16.25
CA GLU A 24 -5.36 -18.25 -16.97
C GLU A 24 -5.51 -18.17 -18.49
N GLU A 25 -6.74 -18.22 -18.99
CA GLU A 25 -7.04 -18.13 -20.44
C GLU A 25 -6.62 -16.79 -21.07
N GLN A 26 -6.53 -15.73 -20.26
CA GLN A 26 -6.19 -14.38 -20.70
C GLN A 26 -4.77 -13.97 -20.31
N SER A 27 -4.01 -14.90 -19.69
CA SER A 27 -2.68 -14.62 -19.14
C SER A 27 -2.65 -13.34 -18.31
N SER A 28 -3.59 -13.18 -17.40
CA SER A 28 -3.77 -11.95 -16.63
C SER A 28 -4.24 -12.18 -15.20
N ALA A 29 -4.07 -11.15 -14.38
CA ALA A 29 -4.53 -11.13 -13.00
C ALA A 29 -5.16 -9.79 -12.68
N SER A 30 -6.15 -9.78 -11.79
CA SER A 30 -6.84 -8.56 -11.38
C SER A 30 -6.74 -8.38 -9.87
N LEU A 31 -6.40 -7.17 -9.41
CA LEU A 31 -6.63 -6.75 -8.03
C LEU A 31 -8.07 -6.26 -7.94
N VAL A 32 -8.87 -6.88 -7.07
CA VAL A 32 -10.30 -6.57 -6.93
C VAL A 32 -10.57 -5.97 -5.57
N CYS A 33 -11.16 -4.77 -5.58
CA CYS A 33 -11.80 -4.14 -4.43
C CYS A 33 -13.34 -4.24 -4.61
N PRO A 34 -14.02 -5.14 -3.89
CA PRO A 34 -15.46 -5.29 -3.98
C PRO A 34 -16.12 -4.06 -3.34
N GLY A 35 -17.10 -3.48 -4.04
CA GLY A 35 -17.87 -2.35 -3.50
C GLY A 35 -18.74 -2.83 -2.33
N TYR A 36 -18.37 -2.49 -1.10
CA TYR A 36 -19.00 -3.01 0.14
C TYR A 36 -20.35 -2.33 0.51
N ALA A 37 -21.05 -1.77 -0.47
CA ALA A 37 -22.41 -1.18 -0.41
C ALA A 37 -22.56 0.30 0.05
N ARG A 38 -22.99 1.12 -0.92
CA ARG A 38 -24.23 1.94 -0.91
C ARG A 38 -24.59 2.35 -2.34
N ASP A 39 -23.58 2.47 -3.20
CA ASP A 39 -23.71 2.69 -4.65
C ASP A 39 -23.17 1.52 -5.51
N GLY A 40 -22.55 0.51 -4.88
CA GLY A 40 -22.18 -0.77 -5.53
C GLY A 40 -20.99 -0.71 -6.50
N GLU A 41 -20.30 0.43 -6.60
CA GLU A 41 -19.18 0.60 -7.53
C GLU A 41 -17.86 0.20 -6.87
N GLY A 42 -17.60 -1.11 -6.83
CA GLY A 42 -16.24 -1.62 -6.63
C GLY A 42 -15.36 -1.34 -7.85
N PHE A 43 -14.06 -1.53 -7.70
CA PHE A 43 -13.13 -1.41 -8.81
C PHE A 43 -12.25 -2.66 -8.93
N SER A 44 -11.79 -2.90 -10.16
CA SER A 44 -10.81 -3.93 -10.46
C SER A 44 -9.72 -3.35 -11.32
N ILE A 45 -8.46 -3.54 -10.93
CA ILE A 45 -7.31 -3.17 -11.74
C ILE A 45 -6.79 -4.44 -12.41
N HIS A 46 -6.77 -4.43 -13.73
CA HIS A 46 -6.34 -5.56 -14.54
C HIS A 46 -4.87 -5.44 -14.92
N PHE A 47 -4.10 -6.51 -14.72
CA PHE A 47 -2.69 -6.59 -15.03
C PHE A 47 -2.39 -7.78 -15.94
N THR A 48 -1.54 -7.52 -16.92
CA THR A 48 -0.90 -8.54 -17.76
C THR A 48 0.59 -8.65 -17.39
N PRO A 49 1.30 -9.71 -17.82
CA PRO A 49 2.74 -9.88 -17.59
C PRO A 49 3.61 -8.70 -18.01
N ALA A 50 3.15 -7.88 -18.96
CA ALA A 50 3.85 -6.66 -19.38
C ALA A 50 4.01 -5.62 -18.26
N HIS A 51 3.22 -5.70 -17.18
CA HIS A 51 3.25 -4.75 -16.07
C HIS A 51 4.13 -5.21 -14.90
N LEU A 52 4.78 -6.37 -15.00
CA LEU A 52 5.52 -6.98 -13.89
C LEU A 52 6.60 -6.04 -13.34
N GLU A 53 7.44 -5.47 -14.21
CA GLU A 53 8.52 -4.55 -13.82
C GLU A 53 7.97 -3.32 -13.06
N MET A 54 6.85 -2.76 -13.52
CA MET A 54 6.22 -1.61 -12.86
C MET A 54 5.69 -1.98 -11.46
N LEU A 55 5.08 -3.15 -11.33
CA LEU A 55 4.59 -3.65 -10.03
C LEU A 55 5.73 -3.92 -9.05
N GLU A 56 6.86 -4.45 -9.53
CA GLU A 56 8.07 -4.65 -8.72
C GLU A 56 8.63 -3.33 -8.20
N HIS A 57 8.68 -2.29 -9.05
CA HIS A 57 9.07 -0.94 -8.63
C HIS A 57 8.12 -0.35 -7.59
N LEU A 58 6.80 -0.54 -7.75
CA LEU A 58 5.81 -0.08 -6.78
C LEU A 58 6.00 -0.78 -5.42
N VAL A 59 6.19 -2.10 -5.41
CA VAL A 59 6.47 -2.87 -4.17
C VAL A 59 7.76 -2.39 -3.51
N ALA A 60 8.82 -2.12 -4.28
CA ALA A 60 10.07 -1.60 -3.74
C ALA A 60 9.89 -0.22 -3.08
N ALA A 61 9.14 0.69 -3.71
CA ALA A 61 8.83 2.00 -3.14
C ALA A 61 8.03 1.87 -1.82
N LEU A 62 7.00 1.02 -1.78
CA LEU A 62 6.21 0.77 -0.57
C LEU A 62 7.07 0.21 0.59
N ARG A 63 8.01 -0.68 0.29
CA ARG A 63 8.95 -1.23 1.30
C ARG A 63 9.85 -0.15 1.88
N ILE A 64 10.34 0.78 1.07
CA ILE A 64 11.16 1.90 1.54
C ILE A 64 10.35 2.80 2.47
N ILE A 65 9.12 3.17 2.07
CA ILE A 65 8.22 3.99 2.89
C ILE A 65 7.93 3.32 4.23
N LYS A 66 7.63 2.01 4.23
CA LYS A 66 7.41 1.24 5.45
C LYS A 66 8.63 1.27 6.38
N ALA A 67 9.83 1.02 5.84
CA ALA A 67 11.06 1.04 6.65
C ALA A 67 11.33 2.44 7.25
N GLN A 68 10.99 3.51 6.54
CA GLN A 68 11.10 4.88 7.05
C GLN A 68 10.12 5.13 8.21
N GLN A 69 8.87 4.66 8.09
CA GLN A 69 7.88 4.77 9.17
C GLN A 69 8.32 4.03 10.44
N GLU A 70 8.86 2.82 10.29
CA GLU A 70 9.37 2.01 11.41
C GLU A 70 10.59 2.68 12.08
N ALA A 71 11.55 3.20 11.30
CA ALA A 71 12.72 3.89 11.83
C ALA A 71 12.36 5.18 12.60
N MET A 72 11.30 5.89 12.20
CA MET A 72 10.80 7.06 12.93
C MET A 72 10.17 6.69 14.28
N LEU A 73 9.56 5.52 14.39
CA LEU A 73 9.01 5.00 15.66
C LEU A 73 10.12 4.54 16.62
N GLU A 74 11.20 3.97 16.09
CA GLU A 74 12.36 3.54 16.89
C GLU A 74 13.22 4.70 17.41
N TYR A 75 13.17 5.88 16.76
CA TYR A 75 13.84 7.10 17.23
C TYR A 75 13.05 7.75 18.40
N THR A 76 12.87 7.02 19.50
CA THR A 76 12.52 7.63 20.78
C THR A 76 13.81 8.14 21.42
N TYR A 77 13.91 9.45 21.66
CA TYR A 77 15.08 10.12 22.22
C TYR A 77 15.70 9.34 23.39
N PRO A 78 17.04 9.14 23.44
CA PRO A 78 17.66 8.67 24.67
C PRO A 78 17.45 9.75 25.73
N GLU A 79 16.72 9.43 26.81
CA GLU A 79 16.62 10.29 27.99
C GLU A 79 18.04 10.72 28.38
N ALA A 80 18.27 12.04 28.40
CA ALA A 80 19.53 12.59 28.85
C ALA A 80 19.76 12.11 30.27
N LYS A 81 20.72 11.18 30.46
CA LYS A 81 21.19 10.76 31.78
C LYS A 81 21.60 12.03 32.50
N THR A 82 20.80 12.45 33.47
CA THR A 82 21.09 13.59 34.35
C THR A 82 22.53 13.49 34.83
N ALA A 83 23.38 14.37 34.32
CA ALA A 83 24.73 14.55 34.84
C ALA A 83 24.57 15.09 36.26
N LYS A 84 24.70 14.20 37.27
CA LYS A 84 24.81 14.59 38.67
C LYS A 84 25.97 15.57 38.77
N HIS A 85 25.66 16.85 38.88
CA HIS A 85 26.65 17.87 39.19
C HIS A 85 27.16 17.57 40.60
N LEU A 86 28.37 17.04 40.68
CA LEU A 86 29.13 16.99 41.92
C LEU A 86 29.56 18.43 42.22
N ILE A 87 28.75 19.14 43.00
CA ILE A 87 29.17 20.37 43.67
C ILE A 87 30.14 19.93 44.78
N ARG A 88 31.36 20.44 44.70
CA ARG A 88 32.44 20.18 45.66
C ARG A 88 32.66 21.42 46.52
#